data_AF-A0A6P1YFF1-F1
#
_entry.id   AF-A0A6P1YFF1-F1
#
_cell.length_a   1.000
_cell.length_b   1.000
_cell.length_c   1.000
_cell.angle_alpha   90.00
_cell.angle_beta   90.00
_cell.angle_gamma   90.00
#
_symmetry.space_group_name_H-M   'P 1'
#
loop_
_entity.id
_entity.type
_entity.pdbx_description
1 polymer ?
#
loop_
_entity_poly.entity_id
_entity_poly.type
_entity_poly.pdbx_seq_one_letter_code
_entity_poly.pdbx_strand_id
1 'polypeptide(L)' 'MFTAIAGFDRGYKVTFIEDATGTVGDENLYEMPGLDIRDFIGSVLNWSNIIEVLYFDEFMEKNNKIDVS' A
#
# COMPACT_ATOMS: atom_id res chain seq x y z
N MET A 1 4.54 2.04 5.98
CA MET A 1 3.66 1.08 6.69
C MET A 1 3.18 1.59 8.04
N PHE A 2 4.01 1.70 9.08
CA PHE A 2 3.55 2.05 10.44
C PHE A 2 2.77 3.38 10.52
N THR A 3 3.19 4.39 9.76
CA THR A 3 2.46 5.66 9.67
C THR A 3 1.05 5.49 9.11
N ALA A 4 0.84 4.57 8.14
CA ALA A 4 -0.48 4.30 7.59
C ALA A 4 -1.41 3.66 8.65
N ILE A 5 -0.89 2.68 9.39
CA ILE A 5 -1.61 2.03 10.51
C ILE A 5 -1.94 3.05 11.60
N ALA A 6 -0.95 3.86 12.00
CA ALA A 6 -1.12 4.88 13.03
C ALA A 6 -2.08 6.02 12.60
N GLY A 7 -2.14 6.33 11.30
CA GLY A 7 -3.09 7.27 10.72
C GLY A 7 -4.51 6.72 10.76
N PHE A 8 -4.69 5.46 10.35
CA PHE A 8 -5.98 4.79 10.44
C PHE A 8 -6.48 4.73 11.90
N ASP A 9 -5.63 4.31 12.84
CA ASP A 9 -5.94 4.25 14.28
C ASP A 9 -6.40 5.60 14.85
N ARG A 10 -5.86 6.71 14.31
CA ARG A 10 -6.25 8.08 14.68
C ARG A 10 -7.52 8.58 13.97
N GLY A 11 -8.18 7.75 13.17
CA GLY A 11 -9.42 8.08 12.47
C GLY A 11 -9.22 8.80 11.13
N TYR A 12 -8.01 8.86 10.59
CA TYR A 12 -7.80 9.38 9.24
C TYR A 12 -8.23 8.36 8.20
N LYS A 13 -8.84 8.84 7.10
CA LYS A 13 -8.97 8.03 5.89
C LYS A 13 -7.57 7.87 5.28
N VAL A 14 -7.08 6.64 5.26
CA VAL A 14 -5.75 6.30 4.75
C VAL A 14 -5.89 5.42 3.52
N THR A 15 -5.19 5.82 2.44
CA THR A 15 -4.95 4.99 1.27
C THR A 15 -3.44 4.75 1.19
N PHE A 16 -3.04 3.48 1.08
CA PHE A 16 -1.66 3.06 0.93
C PHE A 16 -1.36 2.83 -0.55
N ILE A 17 -0.47 3.65 -1.12
CA ILE A 17 -0.09 3.54 -2.54
C ILE A 17 1.14 2.63 -2.63
N GLU A 18 0.94 1.40 -3.09
CA GLU A 18 1.94 0.33 -3.02
C GLU A 18 3.21 0.68 -3.80
N ASP A 19 3.03 1.13 -5.04
CA ASP A 19 4.11 1.43 -5.98
C ASP A 19 4.85 2.74 -5.69
N ALA A 20 4.23 3.61 -4.90
CA ALA A 20 4.86 4.81 -4.36
C ALA A 20 5.64 4.57 -3.05
N THR A 21 5.81 3.30 -2.63
CA THR A 21 6.63 2.95 -1.46
C THR A 21 7.99 2.38 -1.84
N GLY A 22 8.94 2.46 -0.90
CA GLY A 22 10.27 1.89 -1.04
C GLY A 22 10.61 0.97 0.14
N THR A 23 11.47 -0.01 -0.11
CA THR A 23 12.02 -0.95 0.88
C THR A 23 13.53 -1.03 0.70
N VAL A 24 14.25 -1.29 1.79
CA VAL A 24 15.69 -1.61 1.76
C VAL A 24 15.95 -3.11 1.78
N GLY A 25 14.94 -3.91 2.13
CA GLY A 25 15.02 -5.35 2.13
C GLY A 25 14.58 -5.94 0.80
N ASP A 26 15.29 -6.96 0.36
CA ASP A 26 15.08 -7.68 -0.89
C ASP A 26 15.19 -9.20 -0.66
N GLU A 27 14.96 -9.97 -1.73
CA GLU A 27 15.06 -11.42 -1.72
C GLU A 27 16.40 -11.97 -1.21
N ASN A 28 17.51 -11.23 -1.42
CA ASN A 28 18.85 -11.67 -1.01
C ASN A 28 19.02 -11.52 0.50
N LEU A 29 18.58 -10.38 1.06
CA LEU A 29 18.66 -10.11 2.49
C LEU A 29 17.89 -11.16 3.31
N TYR A 30 16.78 -11.65 2.77
CA TYR A 30 15.94 -12.65 3.44
C TYR A 30 16.22 -14.09 3.00
N GLU A 31 17.16 -14.32 2.08
CA GLU A 31 17.47 -15.63 1.49
C GLU A 31 16.21 -16.34 0.92
N MET A 32 15.27 -15.57 0.37
CA MET A 32 13.99 -16.04 -0.16
C MET A 32 13.82 -15.57 -1.60
N PRO A 33 14.24 -16.38 -2.59
CA PRO A 33 14.14 -16.02 -4.01
C PRO A 33 12.70 -15.70 -4.44
N GLY A 34 12.52 -14.60 -5.17
CA GLY A 34 11.23 -14.11 -5.65
C GLY A 34 10.42 -13.30 -4.63
N LEU A 35 10.97 -13.02 -3.45
CA LEU A 35 10.30 -12.20 -2.43
C LEU A 35 10.32 -10.71 -2.83
N ASP A 36 9.15 -10.18 -3.18
CA ASP A 36 8.90 -8.74 -3.25
C ASP A 36 8.30 -8.26 -1.93
N ILE A 37 9.08 -7.50 -1.16
CA ILE A 37 8.66 -6.98 0.14
C ILE A 37 7.52 -5.96 0.00
N ARG A 38 7.50 -5.15 -1.07
CA ARG A 38 6.45 -4.15 -1.27
C ARG A 38 5.10 -4.81 -1.51
N ASP A 39 5.06 -5.77 -2.44
CA ASP A 39 3.85 -6.55 -2.75
C ASP A 39 3.41 -7.38 -1.54
N PHE A 40 4.34 -8.01 -0.82
CA PHE A 40 4.03 -8.74 0.40
C PHE A 40 3.32 -7.86 1.45
N ILE A 41 3.85 -6.67 1.73
CA ILE A 41 3.23 -5.73 2.68
C ILE A 41 1.91 -5.19 2.13
N GLY A 42 1.83 -4.88 0.84
CA GLY A 42 0.59 -4.47 0.17
C GLY A 42 -0.52 -5.51 0.33
N SER A 43 -0.21 -6.77 0.04
CA SER A 43 -1.10 -7.93 0.23
C SER A 43 -1.57 -8.09 1.68
N VAL A 44 -0.65 -8.01 2.66
CA VAL A 44 -0.99 -8.11 4.09
C VAL A 44 -1.93 -6.97 4.51
N LEU A 45 -1.67 -5.74 4.07
CA LEU A 45 -2.53 -4.60 4.37
C LEU A 45 -3.89 -4.73 3.68
N ASN A 46 -3.93 -5.19 2.43
CA ASN A 46 -5.17 -5.41 1.70
C ASN A 46 -6.06 -6.46 2.40
N TRP A 47 -5.48 -7.57 2.87
CA TRP A 47 -6.20 -8.60 3.63
C TRP A 47 -6.75 -8.12 4.98
N SER A 48 -6.24 -7.01 5.51
CA SER A 48 -6.79 -6.45 6.75
C SER A 48 -8.20 -5.89 6.57
N ASN A 49 -8.64 -5.57 5.34
CA ASN A 49 -9.87 -4.85 5.03
C ASN A 49 -10.02 -3.50 5.76
N ILE A 50 -8.94 -2.98 6.34
CA ILE A 50 -8.93 -1.77 7.17
C ILE A 50 -8.30 -0.60 6.41
N ILE A 51 -7.15 -0.84 5.77
CA ILE A 51 -6.44 0.15 4.98
C ILE A 51 -6.63 -0.18 3.50
N GLU A 52 -7.10 0.78 2.73
CA GLU A 52 -7.21 0.63 1.28
C GLU A 52 -5.81 0.64 0.66
N VAL A 53 -5.53 -0.35 -0.20
CA VAL A 53 -4.28 -0.47 -0.95
C VAL A 53 -4.61 -0.27 -2.43
N LEU A 54 -3.87 0.60 -3.11
CA LEU A 54 -4.01 0.88 -4.54
C LEU A 54 -2.63 1.01 -5.19
N TYR A 55 -2.56 0.73 -6.48
CA TYR A 55 -1.50 1.25 -7.34
C TYR A 55 -1.75 2.73 -7.65
N PHE A 56 -0.69 3.47 -8.01
CA PHE A 56 -0.78 4.89 -8.31
C PHE A 56 -1.79 5.19 -9.42
N ASP A 57 -1.79 4.39 -10.49
CA ASP A 57 -2.73 4.55 -11.60
C ASP A 57 -4.18 4.31 -11.15
N GLU A 58 -4.44 3.31 -10.32
CA GLU A 58 -5.77 3.03 -9.76
C GLU A 58 -6.25 4.17 -8.85
N PHE A 59 -5.34 4.76 -8.08
CA PHE A 59 -5.61 5.95 -7.28
C PHE A 59 -6.00 7.14 -8.16
N MET A 60 -5.26 7.39 -9.25
CA MET A 60 -5.56 8.47 -10.18
C MET A 60 -6.90 8.25 -10.88
N GLU A 61 -7.19 7.04 -11.36
CA GLU A 61 -8.48 6.71 -11.97
C GLU A 61 -9.64 6.90 -10.99
N LYS A 62 -9.47 6.48 -9.73
CA LYS A 62 -10.48 6.60 -8.70
C LYS A 62 -10.79 8.06 -8.36
N ASN A 63 -9.77 8.92 -8.33
CA ASN A 63 -9.96 10.34 -8.03
C ASN A 63 -10.40 11.15 -9.25
N ASN A 64 -9.96 10.81 -10.46
CA ASN A 64 -10.49 11.43 -11.68
C ASN A 64 -11.98 11.15 -11.85
N LYS A 65 -12.49 9.97 -11.47
CA LYS A 65 -13.93 9.69 -11.46
C LYS A 65 -14.74 10.59 -10.53
N ILE A 66 -14.12 11.19 -9.50
CA ILE A 66 -14.78 12.10 -8.55
C ILE A 66 -14.91 13.52 -9.14
N ASP A 67 -13.98 13.95 -10.00
CA ASP A 67 -14.01 15.29 -10.62
C ASP A 67 -14.94 15.42 -11.83
N VAL A 68 -15.46 14.31 -12.37
CA VAL A 68 -16.40 14.29 -13.52
C VAL A 68 -17.85 13.92 -13.16
N SER A 69 -18.19 13.80 -11.88
CA SER A 69 -19.54 13.51 -11.37
C SER A 69 -20.12 14.68 -10.57
#